data_AF-A0A971K322-F1
#
_entry.id   AF-A0A971K322-F1
#
_cell.length_a   1.000
_cell.length_b   1.000
_cell.length_c   1.000
_cell.angle_alpha   90.00
_cell.angle_beta   90.00
_cell.angle_gamma   90.00
#
_symmetry.space_group_name_H-M   'P 1'
#
loop_
_entity.id
_entity.type
_entity.pdbx_description
1 polymer ?
#
loop_
_entity_poly.entity_id
_entity_poly.type
_entity_poly.pdbx_seq_one_letter_code
_entity_poly.pdbx_strand_id
1 'polypeptide(L)'
;MNMIEVTINNKKILVPEGITILKAAKSAGLEIPTLCYHIDQSIKTNCRVCIVEVEGMKTLPSSCSTAVRPGMVIHTNSAKVLEARRVIIEMILANHDADCLKCHRNLSCELQKIANQAGVRTNRFENVLEMREIDNSTPSIVRNPNKCIKCGRCVEMCREVQGINIIEKIGRSSELEIIPAYGRYLSDVACVSCGQCSTVCPVAAIYEKEDIDTVWDAINDPGKHVIVQTAPAVRVSIGEEFGMEPGSIVTGKLVAALRRLGFDKVFDTNFTADLTIIEEGNEL
;
A
#
# COMPACT_ATOMS: atom_id res chain seq x y z
N MET A 1 1.36 -27.00 -19.24
CA MET A 1 2.49 -26.14 -18.80
C MET A 1 3.59 -27.07 -18.34
N ASN A 2 4.84 -26.83 -18.77
CA ASN A 2 5.97 -27.63 -18.32
C ASN A 2 6.29 -27.31 -16.85
N MET A 3 6.55 -28.32 -16.03
CA MET A 3 6.89 -28.16 -14.61
C MET A 3 8.38 -28.38 -14.44
N ILE A 4 9.06 -27.49 -13.71
CA ILE A 4 10.50 -27.58 -13.46
C ILE A 4 10.76 -27.74 -11.96
N GLU A 5 11.77 -28.56 -11.63
CA GLU A 5 12.24 -28.71 -10.25
C GLU A 5 13.24 -27.61 -9.92
N VAL A 6 13.00 -26.91 -8.80
CA VAL A 6 13.91 -25.94 -8.19
C VAL A 6 14.02 -26.21 -6.69
N THR A 7 15.12 -25.79 -6.08
CA THR A 7 15.34 -25.89 -4.63
C THR A 7 15.32 -24.51 -4.01
N ILE A 8 14.43 -24.26 -3.04
CA ILE A 8 14.36 -23.01 -2.27
C ILE A 8 14.55 -23.33 -0.79
N ASN A 9 15.57 -22.76 -0.14
CA ASN A 9 15.91 -23.03 1.27
C ASN A 9 15.95 -24.54 1.60
N ASN A 10 16.67 -25.32 0.79
CA ASN A 10 16.79 -26.79 0.89
C ASN A 10 15.49 -27.59 0.65
N LYS A 11 14.39 -26.96 0.23
CA LYS A 11 13.16 -27.64 -0.17
C LYS A 11 13.06 -27.71 -1.69
N LYS A 12 12.96 -28.93 -2.23
CA LYS A 12 12.64 -29.15 -3.64
C LYS A 12 11.16 -28.88 -3.88
N ILE A 13 10.86 -28.10 -4.91
CA ILE A 13 9.50 -27.77 -5.33
C ILE A 13 9.37 -27.89 -6.84
N LEU A 14 8.17 -28.27 -7.28
CA LEU A 14 7.79 -28.27 -8.69
C LEU A 14 6.97 -27.01 -8.98
N VAL A 15 7.42 -26.21 -9.94
CA VAL A 15 6.76 -24.97 -10.31
C VAL A 15 6.60 -24.86 -11.82
N PRO A 16 5.58 -24.14 -12.32
CA PRO A 16 5.47 -23.87 -13.76
C PRO A 16 6.70 -23.14 -14.30
N GLU A 17 7.17 -23.56 -15.46
CA GLU A 17 8.28 -22.91 -16.15
C GLU A 17 7.95 -21.43 -16.47
N GLY A 18 8.94 -20.55 -16.35
CA GLY A 18 8.81 -19.13 -16.70
C GLY A 18 8.24 -18.22 -15.62
N ILE A 19 7.77 -18.75 -14.48
CA ILE A 19 7.39 -17.89 -13.34
C ILE A 19 8.62 -17.27 -12.68
N THR A 20 8.42 -16.21 -11.91
CA THR A 20 9.51 -15.56 -11.17
C THR A 20 9.83 -16.31 -9.88
N ILE A 21 11.05 -16.15 -9.36
CA ILE A 21 11.46 -16.72 -8.06
C ILE A 21 10.49 -16.29 -6.95
N LEU A 22 10.01 -15.05 -6.97
CA LEU A 22 9.03 -14.55 -6.01
C LEU A 22 7.73 -15.35 -6.04
N LYS A 23 7.19 -15.63 -7.24
CA LYS A 23 5.97 -16.43 -7.41
C LYS A 23 6.21 -17.89 -7.01
N ALA A 24 7.36 -18.46 -7.35
CA ALA A 24 7.76 -19.81 -6.96
C ALA A 24 7.85 -19.96 -5.43
N ALA A 25 8.50 -19.01 -4.75
CA ALA A 25 8.57 -18.98 -3.29
C ALA A 25 7.17 -18.89 -2.66
N LYS A 26 6.30 -18.01 -3.19
CA LYS A 26 4.91 -17.89 -2.72
C LYS A 26 4.13 -19.20 -2.85
N SER A 27 4.28 -19.94 -3.95
CA SER A 27 3.63 -21.25 -4.11
C SER A 27 4.14 -22.32 -3.13
N ALA A 28 5.33 -22.12 -2.54
CA ALA A 28 5.91 -22.99 -1.53
C ALA A 28 5.61 -22.53 -0.09
N GLY A 29 4.75 -21.52 0.09
CA GLY A 29 4.45 -20.93 1.40
C GLY A 29 5.60 -20.10 1.99
N LEU A 30 6.56 -19.67 1.16
CA LEU A 30 7.68 -18.82 1.57
C LEU A 30 7.40 -17.36 1.17
N GLU A 31 7.39 -16.48 2.16
CA GLU A 31 7.22 -15.03 1.95
C GLU A 31 8.59 -14.37 1.75
N ILE A 32 8.83 -13.81 0.57
CA ILE A 32 9.99 -12.94 0.31
C ILE A 32 9.49 -11.50 0.39
N PRO A 33 10.10 -10.64 1.24
CA PRO A 33 9.63 -9.27 1.42
C PRO A 33 9.80 -8.43 0.15
N THR A 34 8.84 -7.55 -0.11
CA THR A 34 8.81 -6.64 -1.25
C THR A 34 8.22 -5.29 -0.86
N LEU A 35 8.66 -4.20 -1.51
CA LEU A 35 8.06 -2.87 -1.32
C LEU A 35 7.51 -2.23 -2.61
N CYS A 36 8.15 -2.47 -3.77
CA CYS A 36 7.69 -1.90 -5.04
C CYS A 36 6.85 -2.85 -5.87
N TYR A 37 6.89 -4.14 -5.57
CA TYR A 37 6.09 -5.16 -6.23
C TYR A 37 4.65 -5.06 -5.73
N HIS A 38 3.70 -5.10 -6.64
CA HIS A 38 2.27 -5.23 -6.37
C HIS A 38 1.73 -6.29 -7.34
N ILE A 39 0.77 -7.11 -6.89
CA ILE A 39 0.31 -8.27 -7.66
C ILE A 39 -0.35 -7.86 -8.99
N ASP A 40 -1.11 -6.76 -8.97
CA ASP A 40 -1.85 -6.24 -10.13
C ASP A 40 -1.06 -5.19 -10.94
N GLN A 41 0.25 -5.13 -10.76
CA GLN A 41 1.10 -4.15 -11.45
C GLN A 41 2.31 -4.84 -12.10
N SER A 42 2.89 -4.16 -13.09
CA SER A 42 4.14 -4.54 -13.71
C SER A 42 5.32 -4.56 -12.73
N ILE A 43 6.33 -5.36 -13.08
CA ILE A 43 7.52 -5.56 -12.25
C ILE A 43 8.49 -4.39 -12.43
N LYS A 44 8.62 -3.55 -11.39
CA LYS A 44 9.45 -2.33 -11.41
C LYS A 44 10.93 -2.54 -11.09
N THR A 45 11.25 -3.52 -10.22
CA THR A 45 12.63 -3.87 -9.82
C THR A 45 13.47 -2.74 -9.18
N ASN A 46 12.86 -1.70 -8.59
CA ASN A 46 13.60 -0.55 -8.02
C ASN A 46 13.92 -0.67 -6.52
N CYS A 47 13.05 -1.26 -5.68
CA CYS A 47 13.28 -1.26 -4.22
C CYS A 47 14.37 -2.23 -3.74
N ARG A 48 14.70 -3.27 -4.52
CA ARG A 48 15.71 -4.29 -4.22
C ARG A 48 15.54 -5.08 -2.89
N VAL A 49 14.46 -4.90 -2.13
CA VAL A 49 14.20 -5.66 -0.89
C VAL A 49 14.06 -7.18 -1.12
N CYS A 50 13.57 -7.56 -2.31
CA CYS A 50 13.30 -8.95 -2.70
C CYS A 50 14.53 -9.71 -3.21
N ILE A 51 15.74 -9.25 -2.89
CA ILE A 51 16.97 -9.95 -3.25
C ILE A 51 17.04 -11.35 -2.63
N VAL A 52 17.64 -12.27 -3.39
CA VAL A 52 17.90 -13.66 -3.01
C VAL A 52 19.31 -14.05 -3.49
N GLU A 53 19.88 -15.09 -2.90
CA GLU A 53 21.13 -15.70 -3.37
C GLU A 53 20.77 -16.91 -4.23
N VAL A 54 21.43 -17.07 -5.37
CA VAL A 54 21.24 -18.19 -6.28
C VAL A 54 22.61 -18.80 -6.54
N GLU A 55 22.75 -20.11 -6.33
CA GLU A 55 24.03 -20.79 -6.53
C GLU A 55 24.52 -20.64 -7.98
N GLY A 56 25.81 -20.39 -8.14
CA GLY A 56 26.43 -20.09 -9.44
C GLY A 56 26.27 -18.64 -9.91
N MET A 57 25.44 -17.80 -9.26
CA MET A 57 25.36 -16.37 -9.56
C MET A 57 26.28 -15.56 -8.63
N LYS A 58 27.04 -14.63 -9.21
CA LYS A 58 27.95 -13.74 -8.43
C LYS A 58 27.21 -12.64 -7.68
N THR A 59 26.06 -12.21 -8.20
CA THR A 59 25.25 -11.12 -7.65
C THR A 59 24.03 -11.67 -6.92
N LEU A 60 23.36 -10.82 -6.13
CA LEU A 60 22.06 -11.13 -5.53
C LEU A 60 20.94 -10.68 -6.50
N PRO A 61 20.36 -11.56 -7.32
CA PRO A 61 19.25 -11.20 -8.20
C PRO A 61 17.99 -10.82 -7.40
N SER A 62 17.11 -10.04 -8.02
CA SER A 62 15.79 -9.70 -7.47
C SER A 62 14.78 -10.79 -7.80
N SER A 63 14.18 -11.39 -6.77
CA SER A 63 13.23 -12.49 -6.96
C SER A 63 11.99 -12.11 -7.76
N CYS A 64 11.60 -10.82 -7.74
CA CYS A 64 10.40 -10.35 -8.43
C CYS A 64 10.53 -10.34 -9.95
N SER A 65 11.75 -10.26 -10.51
CA SER A 65 11.99 -10.18 -11.97
C SER A 65 12.79 -11.34 -12.54
N THR A 66 13.46 -12.13 -11.71
CA THR A 66 14.24 -13.29 -12.16
C THR A 66 13.34 -14.51 -12.34
N ALA A 67 13.29 -15.05 -13.55
CA ALA A 67 12.59 -16.29 -13.86
C ALA A 67 13.33 -17.51 -13.30
N VAL A 68 12.59 -18.50 -12.81
CA VAL A 68 13.14 -19.78 -12.38
C VAL A 68 13.66 -20.60 -13.57
N ARG A 69 14.75 -21.34 -13.36
CA ARG A 69 15.33 -22.28 -14.34
C ARG A 69 15.51 -23.66 -13.70
N PRO A 70 15.44 -24.75 -14.48
CA PRO A 70 15.64 -26.10 -13.96
C PRO A 70 16.93 -26.23 -13.17
N GLY A 71 16.85 -26.85 -11.99
CA GLY A 71 18.01 -27.10 -11.13
C GLY A 71 18.53 -25.88 -10.37
N MET A 72 17.85 -24.73 -10.42
CA MET A 72 18.21 -23.58 -9.58
C MET A 72 18.14 -23.93 -8.08
N VAL A 73 19.17 -23.52 -7.34
CA VAL A 73 19.21 -23.56 -5.87
C VAL A 73 19.21 -22.12 -5.36
N ILE A 74 18.17 -21.78 -4.59
CA ILE A 74 17.85 -20.42 -4.16
C ILE A 74 17.83 -20.36 -2.64
N HIS A 75 18.57 -19.39 -2.08
CA HIS A 75 18.64 -19.09 -0.66
C HIS A 75 18.03 -17.71 -0.39
N THR A 76 16.96 -17.66 0.41
CA THR A 76 16.20 -16.43 0.68
C THR A 76 16.60 -15.73 1.99
N ASN A 77 17.36 -16.43 2.83
CA ASN A 77 17.75 -16.04 4.20
C ASN A 77 19.23 -16.33 4.50
N SER A 78 20.09 -16.41 3.50
CA SER A 78 21.54 -16.52 3.72
C SER A 78 22.08 -15.25 4.39
N ALA A 79 23.24 -15.35 5.07
CA ALA A 79 23.86 -14.21 5.74
C ALA A 79 24.06 -13.01 4.80
N LYS A 80 24.47 -13.26 3.54
CA LYS A 80 24.63 -12.22 2.52
C LYS A 80 23.31 -11.53 2.19
N VAL A 81 22.23 -12.29 2.02
CA VAL A 81 20.91 -11.76 1.70
C VAL A 81 20.34 -10.95 2.86
N LEU A 82 20.48 -11.45 4.09
CA LEU A 82 19.99 -10.76 5.29
C LEU A 82 20.72 -9.43 5.50
N GLU A 83 22.05 -9.41 5.39
CA GLU A 83 22.82 -8.17 5.54
C GLU A 83 22.49 -7.16 4.42
N ALA A 84 22.48 -7.61 3.16
CA ALA A 84 22.16 -6.73 2.04
C ALA A 84 20.75 -6.14 2.16
N ARG A 85 19.77 -6.94 2.60
CA ARG A 85 18.39 -6.46 2.81
C ARG A 85 18.34 -5.46 3.95
N ARG A 86 19.06 -5.69 5.04
CA ARG A 86 19.17 -4.75 6.17
C ARG A 86 19.73 -3.40 5.70
N VAL A 87 20.84 -3.41 4.96
CA VAL A 87 21.44 -2.20 4.37
C VAL A 87 20.44 -1.44 3.50
N ILE A 88 19.73 -2.13 2.60
CA ILE A 88 18.72 -1.52 1.72
C ILE A 88 17.62 -0.83 2.53
N ILE A 89 17.12 -1.49 3.59
CA ILE A 89 16.08 -0.91 4.45
C ILE A 89 16.60 0.30 5.21
N GLU A 90 17.81 0.22 5.77
CA GLU A 90 18.46 1.34 6.46
C GLU A 90 18.67 2.55 5.52
N MET A 91 19.04 2.32 4.25
CA MET A 91 19.11 3.38 3.23
C MET A 91 17.74 4.00 2.92
N ILE A 92 16.67 3.21 2.86
CA ILE A 92 15.31 3.74 2.69
C ILE A 92 14.92 4.59 3.90
N LEU A 93 15.20 4.11 5.11
CA LEU A 93 14.91 4.80 6.37
C LEU A 93 15.74 6.09 6.54
N ALA A 94 16.92 6.17 5.93
CA ALA A 94 17.75 7.38 5.97
C ALA A 94 17.10 8.57 5.26
N ASN A 95 16.15 8.33 4.35
CA ASN A 95 15.39 9.36 3.63
C ASN A 95 13.88 9.20 3.86
N HIS A 96 13.47 8.88 5.08
CA HIS A 96 12.07 8.65 5.46
C HIS A 96 11.78 9.20 6.85
N ASP A 97 10.68 9.92 6.99
CA ASP A 97 10.18 10.36 8.30
C ASP A 97 9.60 9.15 9.07
N ALA A 98 10.46 8.53 9.87
CA ALA A 98 10.21 7.31 10.63
C ALA A 98 9.55 7.54 12.00
N ASP A 99 8.90 8.68 12.21
CA ASP A 99 8.04 8.87 13.39
C ASP A 99 6.73 8.08 13.24
N CYS A 100 6.80 6.80 13.64
CA CYS A 100 5.72 5.83 13.45
C CYS A 100 4.55 6.01 14.41
N LEU A 101 4.78 6.56 15.62
CA LEU A 101 3.74 6.62 16.66
C LEU A 101 2.61 7.59 16.31
N LYS A 102 2.91 8.62 15.51
CA LYS A 102 1.93 9.59 14.99
C LYS A 102 1.53 9.34 13.53
N CYS A 103 1.87 8.17 12.98
CA CYS A 103 1.69 7.87 11.56
C CYS A 103 0.34 7.18 11.29
N HIS A 104 -0.41 7.63 10.26
CA HIS A 104 -1.69 7.04 9.84
C HIS A 104 -1.61 5.55 9.47
N ARG A 105 -0.44 5.06 9.04
CA ARG A 105 -0.20 3.63 8.77
C ARG A 105 0.54 2.90 9.90
N ASN A 106 0.49 3.40 11.12
CA ASN A 106 1.07 2.66 12.24
C ASN A 106 0.43 1.26 12.31
N LEU A 107 1.25 0.21 12.51
CA LEU A 107 0.87 -1.20 12.53
C LEU A 107 0.42 -1.81 11.19
N SER A 108 0.07 -1.00 10.18
CA SER A 108 -0.31 -1.45 8.83
C SER A 108 0.74 -1.13 7.74
N CYS A 109 1.85 -0.47 8.10
CA CYS A 109 2.91 -0.08 7.17
C CYS A 109 3.81 -1.25 6.75
N GLU A 110 3.95 -1.49 5.45
CA GLU A 110 4.81 -2.56 4.91
C GLU A 110 6.30 -2.32 5.23
N LEU A 111 6.77 -1.07 5.19
CA LEU A 111 8.15 -0.73 5.54
C LEU A 111 8.42 -1.00 7.02
N GLN A 112 7.47 -0.66 7.91
CA GLN A 112 7.57 -0.92 9.35
C GLN A 112 7.67 -2.43 9.62
N LYS A 113 6.79 -3.23 8.99
CA LYS A 113 6.82 -4.70 9.08
C LYS A 113 8.18 -5.26 8.63
N ILE A 114 8.65 -4.85 7.45
CA ILE A 114 9.89 -5.35 6.86
C ILE A 114 11.13 -4.92 7.67
N ALA A 115 11.17 -3.68 8.16
CA ALA A 115 12.26 -3.21 9.01
C ALA A 115 12.34 -3.97 10.33
N ASN A 116 11.19 -4.27 10.94
CA ASN A 116 11.13 -5.10 12.14
C ASN A 116 11.62 -6.53 11.87
N GLN A 117 11.16 -7.16 10.77
CA GLN A 117 11.59 -8.49 10.34
C GLN A 117 13.09 -8.57 10.05
N ALA A 118 13.69 -7.51 9.51
CA ALA A 118 15.13 -7.41 9.25
C ALA A 118 15.96 -7.08 10.51
N GLY A 119 15.31 -6.90 11.67
CA GLY A 119 16.00 -6.60 12.92
C GLY A 119 16.66 -5.22 12.95
N VAL A 120 16.17 -4.26 12.17
CA VAL A 120 16.65 -2.87 12.22
C VAL A 120 16.21 -2.28 13.56
N ARG A 121 17.17 -1.73 14.31
CA ARG A 121 16.95 -1.12 15.64
C ARG A 121 17.53 0.28 15.71
N THR A 122 18.64 0.48 15.04
CA THR A 122 19.28 1.77 14.78
C THR A 122 19.57 1.86 13.29
N ASN A 123 19.61 3.08 12.75
CA ASN A 123 20.05 3.32 11.38
C ASN A 123 21.54 3.65 11.39
N ARG A 124 22.33 2.95 10.57
CA ARG A 124 23.78 3.21 10.42
C ARG A 124 24.07 4.42 9.52
N PHE A 125 23.12 4.77 8.66
CA PHE A 125 23.22 5.94 7.79
C PHE A 125 22.65 7.16 8.50
N GLU A 126 23.30 8.30 8.24
CA GLU A 126 22.76 9.59 8.67
C GLU A 126 21.42 9.87 7.99
N ASN A 127 20.55 10.58 8.71
CA ASN A 127 19.29 11.02 8.13
C ASN A 127 19.58 12.14 7.12
N VAL A 128 19.24 11.89 5.86
CA VAL A 128 19.40 12.82 4.73
C VAL A 128 18.06 13.38 4.26
N LEU A 129 16.97 13.11 4.99
CA LEU A 129 15.64 13.59 4.65
C LEU A 129 15.58 15.11 4.73
N GLU A 130 15.31 15.73 3.59
CA GLU A 130 14.90 17.13 3.52
C GLU A 130 13.37 17.20 3.67
N MET A 131 12.91 17.86 4.73
CA MET A 131 11.49 18.03 4.98
C MET A 131 10.87 18.94 3.92
N ARG A 132 9.76 18.47 3.36
CA ARG A 132 8.97 19.14 2.34
C ARG A 132 7.55 19.35 2.81
N GLU A 133 6.90 20.31 2.15
CA GLU A 133 5.51 20.64 2.39
C GLU A 133 4.59 19.43 2.13
N ILE A 134 3.62 19.26 3.03
CA ILE A 134 2.58 18.25 2.90
C ILE A 134 1.46 18.84 2.07
N ASP A 135 1.11 18.16 0.98
CA ASP A 135 -0.02 18.55 0.14
C ASP A 135 -1.32 18.02 0.77
N ASN A 136 -2.05 18.93 1.41
CA ASN A 136 -3.38 18.70 1.99
C ASN A 136 -4.48 19.50 1.24
N SER A 137 -4.20 19.87 -0.01
CA SER A 137 -5.03 20.78 -0.81
C SER A 137 -6.39 20.18 -1.22
N THR A 138 -6.48 18.86 -1.33
CA THR A 138 -7.72 18.17 -1.70
C THR A 138 -8.56 17.85 -0.47
N PRO A 139 -9.90 17.74 -0.62
CA PRO A 139 -10.76 17.34 0.50
C PRO A 139 -10.63 15.86 0.86
N SER A 140 -10.07 15.00 0.01
CA SER A 140 -10.19 13.54 0.18
C SER A 140 -8.85 12.83 0.41
N ILE A 141 -7.74 13.34 -0.13
CA ILE A 141 -6.43 12.70 -0.04
C ILE A 141 -5.36 13.70 0.41
N VAL A 142 -4.44 13.20 1.23
CA VAL A 142 -3.26 13.94 1.69
C VAL A 142 -2.02 13.24 1.15
N ARG A 143 -1.10 14.03 0.57
CA ARG A 143 0.20 13.54 0.09
C ARG A 143 1.31 14.10 0.98
N ASN A 144 1.97 13.19 1.71
CA ASN A 144 3.14 13.49 2.52
C ASN A 144 4.42 12.97 1.82
N PRO A 145 5.18 13.84 1.12
CA PRO A 145 6.42 13.44 0.45
C PRO A 145 7.48 12.90 1.41
N ASN A 146 7.47 13.32 2.68
CA ASN A 146 8.48 12.96 3.68
C ASN A 146 8.45 11.48 4.07
N LYS A 147 7.34 10.79 3.78
CA LYS A 147 7.19 9.34 3.99
C LYS A 147 7.36 8.53 2.69
N CYS A 148 7.59 9.17 1.55
CA CYS A 148 7.66 8.48 0.26
C CYS A 148 8.95 7.66 0.09
N ILE A 149 8.80 6.36 -0.20
CA ILE A 149 9.93 5.46 -0.49
C ILE A 149 10.24 5.34 -1.99
N LYS A 150 9.67 6.22 -2.82
CA LYS A 150 9.90 6.29 -4.27
C LYS A 150 9.61 4.96 -5.02
N CYS A 151 8.71 4.12 -4.47
CA CYS A 151 8.44 2.78 -5.03
C CYS A 151 7.72 2.83 -6.39
N GLY A 152 6.90 3.86 -6.63
CA GLY A 152 6.17 4.06 -7.88
C GLY A 152 4.88 3.25 -8.02
N ARG A 153 4.37 2.61 -6.97
CA ARG A 153 3.08 1.89 -7.02
C ARG A 153 1.92 2.84 -7.33
N CYS A 154 1.91 4.02 -6.71
CA CYS A 154 0.89 5.06 -6.94
C CYS A 154 0.93 5.62 -8.36
N VAL A 155 2.13 5.80 -8.94
CA VAL A 155 2.32 6.29 -10.33
C VAL A 155 1.67 5.32 -11.31
N GLU A 156 1.99 4.04 -11.19
CA GLU A 156 1.43 3.02 -12.09
C GLU A 156 -0.07 2.85 -11.90
N MET A 157 -0.57 2.89 -10.66
CA MET A 157 -2.02 2.83 -10.40
C MET A 157 -2.76 4.01 -11.06
N CYS A 158 -2.22 5.22 -10.93
CA CYS A 158 -2.83 6.42 -11.50
C CYS A 158 -2.76 6.45 -13.03
N ARG A 159 -1.70 5.89 -13.62
CA ARG A 159 -1.49 5.85 -15.07
C ARG A 159 -2.20 4.68 -15.73
N GLU A 160 -1.88 3.46 -15.34
CA GLU A 160 -2.28 2.24 -16.06
C GLU A 160 -3.69 1.79 -15.69
N VAL A 161 -4.11 1.99 -14.43
CA VAL A 161 -5.42 1.53 -13.96
C VAL A 161 -6.47 2.63 -14.08
N GLN A 162 -6.14 3.85 -13.65
CA GLN A 162 -7.09 4.97 -13.72
C GLN A 162 -7.05 5.74 -15.05
N GLY A 163 -5.93 5.70 -15.78
CA GLY A 163 -5.81 6.41 -17.07
C GLY A 163 -5.63 7.92 -16.99
N ILE A 164 -5.44 8.51 -15.80
CA ILE A 164 -5.42 9.97 -15.60
C ILE A 164 -3.99 10.52 -15.56
N ASN A 165 -3.02 9.72 -15.10
CA ASN A 165 -1.59 10.06 -15.10
C ASN A 165 -1.24 11.38 -14.37
N ILE A 166 -1.76 11.57 -13.16
CA ILE A 166 -1.57 12.80 -12.38
C ILE A 166 -0.22 12.88 -11.69
N ILE A 167 0.30 11.76 -11.19
CA ILE A 167 1.52 11.70 -10.38
C ILE A 167 2.60 10.94 -11.16
N GLU A 168 3.81 11.51 -11.25
CA GLU A 168 4.92 10.95 -12.00
C GLU A 168 6.23 10.91 -11.22
N LYS A 169 7.20 10.16 -11.75
CA LYS A 169 8.58 10.16 -11.28
C LYS A 169 9.35 11.29 -11.97
N ILE A 170 9.74 12.32 -11.23
CA ILE A 170 10.46 13.49 -11.74
C ILE A 170 11.83 13.57 -11.07
N GLY A 171 12.86 14.03 -11.80
CA GLY A 171 14.23 14.08 -11.29
C GLY A 171 14.99 12.76 -11.48
N ARG A 172 16.23 12.70 -10.95
CA ARG A 172 17.13 11.55 -11.08
C ARG A 172 17.93 11.34 -9.81
N SER A 173 18.36 10.10 -9.58
CA SER A 173 19.22 9.74 -8.43
C SER A 173 18.60 10.19 -7.09
N SER A 174 19.35 10.90 -6.25
CA SER A 174 18.89 11.48 -4.98
C SER A 174 17.71 12.44 -5.15
N GLU A 175 17.69 13.21 -6.24
CA GLU A 175 16.65 14.19 -6.59
C GLU A 175 15.38 13.55 -7.19
N LEU A 176 15.32 12.21 -7.31
CA LEU A 176 14.11 11.54 -7.79
C LEU A 176 12.95 11.78 -6.82
N GLU A 177 11.81 12.21 -7.33
CA GLU A 177 10.59 12.46 -6.58
C GLU A 177 9.37 11.86 -7.25
N ILE A 178 8.33 11.63 -6.45
CA ILE A 178 7.01 11.26 -6.94
C ILE A 178 6.09 12.45 -6.71
N ILE A 179 5.85 13.26 -7.73
CA ILE A 179 5.13 14.54 -7.64
C ILE A 179 4.06 14.67 -8.73
N PRO A 180 3.02 15.48 -8.51
CA PRO A 180 2.10 15.87 -9.58
C PRO A 180 2.82 16.64 -10.71
N ALA A 181 2.17 16.73 -11.86
CA ALA A 181 2.68 17.49 -13.00
C ALA A 181 3.10 18.92 -12.59
N TYR A 182 4.27 19.34 -13.07
CA TYR A 182 4.87 20.66 -12.78
C TYR A 182 5.12 20.95 -11.28
N GLY A 183 5.10 19.94 -10.41
CA GLY A 183 5.31 20.12 -8.97
C GLY A 183 4.18 20.90 -8.27
N ARG A 184 2.99 20.97 -8.89
CA ARG A 184 1.82 21.63 -8.31
C ARG A 184 1.16 20.78 -7.23
N TYR A 185 0.20 21.36 -6.52
CA TYR A 185 -0.70 20.62 -5.63
C TYR A 185 -1.66 19.74 -6.42
N LEU A 186 -2.17 18.70 -5.75
CA LEU A 186 -3.18 17.81 -6.31
C LEU A 186 -4.49 18.55 -6.68
N SER A 187 -4.84 19.63 -5.98
CA SER A 187 -5.98 20.50 -6.33
C SER A 187 -5.81 21.27 -7.63
N ASP A 188 -4.56 21.50 -8.07
CA ASP A 188 -4.23 22.38 -9.19
C ASP A 188 -4.09 21.63 -10.52
N VAL A 189 -4.33 20.33 -10.49
CA VAL A 189 -4.22 19.40 -11.62
C VAL A 189 -5.51 18.61 -11.75
N ALA A 190 -5.67 17.83 -12.82
CA ALA A 190 -6.89 17.07 -13.11
C ALA A 190 -7.09 15.84 -12.20
N CYS A 191 -6.66 15.91 -10.93
CA CYS A 191 -6.89 14.87 -9.95
C CYS A 191 -8.38 14.79 -9.61
N VAL A 192 -8.98 13.62 -9.84
CA VAL A 192 -10.39 13.34 -9.47
C VAL A 192 -10.53 12.82 -8.04
N SER A 193 -9.45 12.82 -7.25
CA SER A 193 -9.44 12.40 -5.84
C SER A 193 -10.00 10.99 -5.58
N CYS A 194 -9.84 10.05 -6.52
CA CYS A 194 -10.40 8.69 -6.40
C CYS A 194 -9.74 7.78 -5.34
N GLY A 195 -8.67 8.23 -4.69
CA GLY A 195 -7.98 7.48 -3.62
C GLY A 195 -7.18 6.25 -4.09
N GLN A 196 -7.23 5.84 -5.35
CA GLN A 196 -6.55 4.60 -5.78
C GLN A 196 -5.02 4.63 -5.57
N CYS A 197 -4.41 5.81 -5.52
CA CYS A 197 -3.00 5.95 -5.18
C CYS A 197 -2.70 5.72 -3.69
N SER A 198 -3.63 5.99 -2.77
CA SER A 198 -3.45 5.70 -1.33
C SER A 198 -3.56 4.20 -1.05
N THR A 199 -4.47 3.49 -1.72
CA THR A 199 -4.72 2.05 -1.51
C THR A 199 -3.50 1.18 -1.82
N VAL A 200 -2.69 1.56 -2.83
CA VAL A 200 -1.47 0.84 -3.20
C VAL A 200 -0.20 1.35 -2.51
N CYS A 201 -0.30 2.41 -1.71
CA CYS A 201 0.85 3.03 -1.07
C CYS A 201 1.32 2.20 0.14
N PRO A 202 2.55 1.62 0.12
CA PRO A 202 3.03 0.72 1.18
C PRO A 202 3.34 1.41 2.52
N VAL A 203 3.25 2.74 2.54
CA VAL A 203 3.63 3.66 3.62
C VAL A 203 2.62 4.80 3.65
N ALA A 204 2.66 5.68 4.65
CA ALA A 204 1.75 6.82 4.74
C ALA A 204 2.19 8.04 3.90
N ALA A 205 2.66 7.81 2.67
CA ALA A 205 3.03 8.90 1.76
C ALA A 205 1.83 9.47 1.00
N ILE A 206 0.79 8.67 0.80
CA ILE A 206 -0.52 9.09 0.31
C ILE A 206 -1.55 8.34 1.15
N TYR A 207 -2.46 9.07 1.77
CA TYR A 207 -3.49 8.53 2.66
C TYR A 207 -4.76 9.38 2.58
N GLU A 208 -5.86 8.83 3.04
CA GLU A 208 -7.17 9.47 3.09
C GLU A 208 -7.14 10.62 4.10
N LYS A 209 -7.83 11.72 3.81
CA LYS A 209 -8.03 12.79 4.79
C LYS A 209 -9.03 12.30 5.84
N GLU A 210 -8.64 12.33 7.10
CA GLU A 210 -9.46 11.86 8.20
C GLU A 210 -10.27 13.02 8.80
N ASP A 211 -11.56 12.79 9.06
CA ASP A 211 -12.47 13.71 9.75
C ASP A 211 -12.89 13.16 11.13
N ILE A 212 -12.09 12.26 11.72
CA ILE A 212 -12.42 11.54 12.95
C ILE A 212 -12.73 12.51 14.10
N ASP A 213 -11.87 13.51 14.31
CA ASP A 213 -12.05 14.50 15.39
C ASP A 213 -13.31 15.34 15.17
N THR A 214 -13.55 15.79 13.93
CA THR A 214 -14.77 16.52 13.54
C THR A 214 -16.03 15.70 13.86
N VAL A 215 -15.99 14.39 13.60
CA VAL A 215 -17.10 13.48 13.90
C VAL A 215 -17.30 13.31 15.40
N TRP A 216 -16.23 13.16 16.19
CA TRP A 216 -16.34 13.09 17.65
C TRP A 216 -16.85 14.38 18.27
N ASP A 217 -16.39 15.53 17.78
CA ASP A 217 -16.89 16.84 18.20
C ASP A 217 -18.38 16.99 17.91
N ALA A 218 -18.86 16.46 16.77
CA ALA A 218 -20.27 16.45 16.45
C ALA A 218 -21.07 15.53 17.39
N ILE A 219 -20.61 14.29 17.63
CA ILE A 219 -21.28 13.31 18.50
C ILE A 219 -21.38 13.81 19.95
N ASN A 220 -20.36 14.51 20.44
CA ASN A 220 -20.32 14.99 21.82
C ASN A 220 -21.03 16.34 22.03
N ASP A 221 -21.53 16.98 20.97
CA ASP A 221 -22.26 18.25 21.06
C ASP A 221 -23.76 17.99 21.36
N PRO A 222 -24.25 18.30 22.57
CA PRO A 222 -25.65 18.04 22.93
C PRO A 222 -26.65 18.93 22.17
N GLY A 223 -26.17 19.97 21.46
CA GLY A 223 -26.99 20.81 20.59
C GLY A 223 -27.17 20.26 19.18
N LYS A 224 -26.47 19.17 18.82
CA LYS A 224 -26.56 18.53 17.50
C LYS A 224 -27.39 17.26 17.55
N HIS A 225 -28.08 17.00 16.44
CA HIS A 225 -28.64 15.70 16.14
C HIS A 225 -27.79 15.06 15.04
N VAL A 226 -26.98 14.06 15.39
CA VAL A 226 -25.93 13.53 14.53
C VAL A 226 -26.44 12.30 13.79
N ILE A 227 -26.47 12.44 12.48
CA ILE A 227 -26.92 11.40 11.56
C ILE A 227 -25.71 10.82 10.84
N VAL A 228 -25.66 9.49 10.72
CA VAL A 228 -24.70 8.78 9.87
C VAL A 228 -25.40 8.02 8.76
N GLN A 229 -24.78 8.00 7.59
CA GLN A 229 -25.19 7.20 6.43
C GLN A 229 -24.04 6.32 5.99
N THR A 230 -24.30 5.04 5.73
CA THR A 230 -23.28 4.10 5.26
C THR A 230 -23.47 3.76 3.80
N ALA A 231 -22.40 3.92 3.01
CA ALA A 231 -22.38 3.55 1.60
C ALA A 231 -22.57 2.02 1.41
N PRO A 232 -23.08 1.57 0.24
CA PRO A 232 -23.37 0.16 -0.02
C PRO A 232 -22.19 -0.77 0.27
N ALA A 233 -20.99 -0.42 -0.21
CA ALA A 233 -19.79 -1.26 -0.13
C ALA A 233 -19.27 -1.49 1.30
N VAL A 234 -19.51 -0.54 2.22
CA VAL A 234 -18.96 -0.59 3.59
C VAL A 234 -19.42 -1.84 4.33
N ARG A 235 -20.68 -2.25 4.12
CA ARG A 235 -21.28 -3.39 4.84
C ARG A 235 -20.73 -4.76 4.44
N VAL A 236 -19.95 -4.83 3.37
CA VAL A 236 -19.34 -6.08 2.86
C VAL A 236 -17.81 -6.06 2.93
N SER A 237 -17.19 -4.91 3.20
CA SER A 237 -15.73 -4.77 3.29
C SER A 237 -15.23 -4.53 4.72
N ILE A 238 -15.95 -3.76 5.55
CA ILE A 238 -15.43 -3.35 6.87
C ILE A 238 -15.19 -4.53 7.82
N GLY A 239 -15.81 -5.69 7.58
CA GLY A 239 -15.57 -6.90 8.36
C GLY A 239 -14.13 -7.42 8.27
N GLU A 240 -13.42 -7.15 7.17
CA GLU A 240 -12.04 -7.60 6.94
C GLU A 240 -11.08 -7.02 7.99
N GLU A 241 -11.29 -5.75 8.39
CA GLU A 241 -10.53 -5.09 9.46
C GLU A 241 -10.74 -5.72 10.84
N PHE A 242 -11.81 -6.51 11.00
CA PHE A 242 -12.10 -7.29 12.21
C PHE A 242 -11.74 -8.78 12.06
N GLY A 243 -10.94 -9.14 11.05
CA GLY A 243 -10.47 -10.50 10.81
C GLY A 243 -11.53 -11.44 10.22
N MET A 244 -12.59 -10.89 9.63
CA MET A 244 -13.58 -11.68 8.89
C MET A 244 -13.12 -11.91 7.44
N GLU A 245 -13.61 -12.98 6.81
CA GLU A 245 -13.27 -13.27 5.41
C GLU A 245 -13.80 -12.18 4.45
N PRO A 246 -13.08 -11.86 3.37
CA PRO A 246 -13.53 -10.91 2.36
C PRO A 246 -14.94 -11.22 1.82
N GLY A 247 -15.77 -10.19 1.69
CA GLY A 247 -17.18 -10.32 1.27
C GLY A 247 -18.15 -10.74 2.39
N SER A 248 -17.69 -10.82 3.64
CA SER A 248 -18.57 -11.05 4.80
C SER A 248 -19.60 -9.94 4.97
N ILE A 249 -20.88 -10.30 5.04
CA ILE A 249 -21.98 -9.34 5.23
C ILE A 249 -22.11 -8.99 6.71
N VAL A 250 -21.87 -7.72 7.05
CA VAL A 250 -21.86 -7.21 8.44
C VAL A 250 -22.88 -6.09 8.69
N THR A 251 -23.90 -5.94 7.84
CA THR A 251 -24.89 -4.85 7.90
C THR A 251 -25.46 -4.60 9.31
N GLY A 252 -26.00 -5.63 9.97
CA GLY A 252 -26.58 -5.46 11.31
C GLY A 252 -25.55 -5.13 12.39
N LYS A 253 -24.33 -5.68 12.28
CA LYS A 253 -23.22 -5.40 13.19
C LYS A 253 -22.74 -3.96 13.03
N LEU A 254 -22.63 -3.47 11.79
CA LEU A 254 -22.26 -2.10 11.47
C LEU A 254 -23.25 -1.10 12.07
N VAL A 255 -24.56 -1.32 11.87
CA VAL A 255 -25.60 -0.47 12.47
C VAL A 255 -25.53 -0.47 14.00
N ALA A 256 -25.35 -1.65 14.60
CA ALA A 256 -25.22 -1.77 16.06
C ALA A 256 -23.97 -1.04 16.58
N ALA A 257 -22.84 -1.13 15.86
CA ALA A 257 -21.61 -0.44 16.21
C ALA A 257 -21.77 1.09 16.13
N LEU A 258 -22.35 1.62 15.05
CA LEU A 258 -22.59 3.06 14.88
C LEU A 258 -23.50 3.62 16.00
N ARG A 259 -24.56 2.90 16.37
CA ARG A 259 -25.39 3.29 17.53
C ARG A 259 -24.61 3.31 18.83
N ARG A 260 -23.69 2.36 19.04
CA ARG A 260 -22.82 2.33 20.22
C ARG A 260 -21.77 3.43 20.24
N LEU A 261 -21.37 3.94 19.07
CA LEU A 261 -20.45 5.08 18.95
C LEU A 261 -21.09 6.42 19.32
N GLY A 262 -22.43 6.51 19.36
CA GLY A 262 -23.15 7.70 19.82
C GLY A 262 -23.95 8.43 18.75
N PHE A 263 -24.08 7.88 17.53
CA PHE A 263 -24.95 8.47 16.50
C PHE A 263 -26.43 8.37 16.90
N ASP A 264 -27.17 9.47 16.80
CA ASP A 264 -28.60 9.53 17.12
C ASP A 264 -29.45 8.74 16.11
N LYS A 265 -29.06 8.77 14.84
CA LYS A 265 -29.71 8.04 13.75
C LYS A 265 -28.69 7.44 12.80
N VAL A 266 -28.96 6.19 12.41
CA VAL A 266 -28.20 5.47 11.39
C VAL A 266 -29.13 5.24 10.20
N PHE A 267 -28.82 5.88 9.07
CA PHE A 267 -29.48 5.69 7.79
C PHE A 267 -28.57 4.94 6.82
N ASP A 268 -29.13 4.63 5.67
CA ASP A 268 -28.49 3.84 4.64
C ASP A 268 -28.46 4.64 3.33
N THR A 269 -27.27 4.79 2.73
CA THR A 269 -27.12 5.47 1.44
C THR A 269 -27.86 4.74 0.32
N ASN A 270 -28.19 3.46 0.48
CA ASN A 270 -29.01 2.73 -0.49
C ASN A 270 -30.40 3.35 -0.65
N PHE A 271 -30.98 3.93 0.41
CA PHE A 271 -32.25 4.64 0.27
C PHE A 271 -32.12 5.84 -0.68
N THR A 272 -31.05 6.62 -0.54
CA THR A 272 -30.78 7.72 -1.46
C THR A 272 -30.39 7.24 -2.85
N ALA A 273 -29.77 6.06 -2.97
CA ALA A 273 -29.52 5.44 -4.28
C ALA A 273 -30.83 5.07 -4.98
N ASP A 274 -31.82 4.53 -4.25
CA ASP A 274 -33.15 4.26 -4.81
C ASP A 274 -33.83 5.56 -5.29
N LEU A 275 -33.71 6.65 -4.53
CA LEU A 275 -34.20 7.97 -4.95
C LEU A 275 -33.47 8.46 -6.21
N THR A 276 -32.15 8.30 -6.28
CA THR A 276 -31.37 8.63 -7.49
C THR A 276 -31.89 7.85 -8.70
N ILE A 277 -32.18 6.55 -8.56
CA ILE A 277 -32.71 5.73 -9.66
C ILE A 277 -34.12 6.19 -10.08
N ILE A 278 -34.97 6.64 -9.15
CA ILE A 278 -36.28 7.20 -9.50
C ILE A 278 -36.13 8.45 -10.37
N GLU A 279 -35.23 9.36 -10.00
CA GLU A 279 -35.03 10.61 -10.73
C GLU A 279 -34.29 10.40 -12.06
N GLU A 280 -33.15 9.69 -12.06
CA GLU A 280 -32.41 9.36 -13.29
C GLU A 280 -33.25 8.52 -14.25
N GLY A 281 -34.07 7.60 -13.71
CA GLY A 281 -34.99 6.78 -14.51
C GLY A 281 -36.14 7.59 -15.14
N ASN A 282 -36.52 8.73 -14.57
CA ASN A 282 -37.48 9.66 -15.17
C ASN A 282 -36.80 10.62 -16.18
N GLU A 283 -35.50 10.86 -16.06
CA GLU A 283 -34.71 11.70 -16.96
C GLU A 283 -34.37 10.98 -18.29
N LEU A 284 -34.14 9.66 -18.23
CA LEU A 284 -33.81 8.78 -19.37
C LEU A 284 -35.01 8.51 -20.31
#